data_AF-A0AAN6ICE6-F1
#
_entry.id   AF-A0AAN6ICE6-F1
#
_cell.length_a   1.000
_cell.length_b   1.000
_cell.length_c   1.000
_cell.angle_alpha   90.00
_cell.angle_beta   90.00
_cell.angle_gamma   90.00
#
_symmetry.space_group_name_H-M   'P 1'
#
loop_
_entity.id
_entity.type
_entity.pdbx_description
1 polymer ?
#
loop_
_entity_poly.entity_id
_entity_poly.type
_entity_poly.pdbx_seq_one_letter_code
_entity_poly.pdbx_strand_id
1 'polypeptide(L)'
;MGEIARMWTWPTTPFDHVSASPANDKTHESEPSSSEVSSPGASAAASQKFSETKPAFHHKQESSQIELFYDLFFVANLATVTINNEIVDVATFKAILGFFSLLWFTWLQTILYDVRFSSDSIFHQVHKAISCGIMLAFVSCAAIYDTSNIDLTHAGLKYMSFVLMTSRLALFLQYGIVFGQSRGYQQTVVPFLLTMGTYLITAAGFLGVALGVEHYPRCYLAWYAICAFEAVFVIAISCRWRVVSFKRTHLVERLGDLTLIVIGEGILSMSRRTYILFGAVDSPRAATYGQIICTVFVAYMVYLLYFTHIEHDKFGTIRQQIWTILHYPLHLAILLTTDGASFLMLSRSMYRMTRTWVARWPLYKYHNWGDFFGTFSSPQDVVYLLEADMDVLWEVMLKDPIRLLSLYNYTRAIDSIETIEAPFNSTKWQNQAAATISELWNGVELAIFHEYGVEPHIPIGQSWTIKEQAESIEGVLGSVYLYFCFAAGSLLLVLAVMGFFAKREISRSMWLSIGIKVLMGTVVMLPVIASWSMDIDGIASFAPWSVAIVTLGYFAVVVSDHLIAWFEKRRRPSHVETSHLCASPAQMTTHTNAAFAFKNELSSTEATLPPLNASLGINNQPFHFRNEI
;
A
#
# COMPACT_ATOMS: atom_id res chain seq x y z
N MET A 1 -36.10 9.17 26.95
CA MET A 1 -34.94 9.40 27.84
C MET A 1 -34.17 8.12 28.21
N GLY A 2 -34.69 6.90 27.98
CA GLY A 2 -33.96 5.65 28.26
C GLY A 2 -32.86 5.25 27.25
N GLU A 3 -32.92 5.73 26.01
CA GLU A 3 -31.88 5.43 24.99
C GLU A 3 -30.65 6.35 25.08
N ILE A 4 -30.83 7.60 25.50
CA ILE A 4 -29.72 8.54 25.74
C ILE A 4 -28.90 8.09 26.96
N ALA A 5 -29.52 7.45 27.96
CA ALA A 5 -28.81 6.89 29.11
C ALA A 5 -27.98 5.63 28.78
N ARG A 6 -28.29 4.89 27.71
CA ARG A 6 -27.44 3.79 27.21
C ARG A 6 -26.22 4.30 26.46
N MET A 7 -26.32 5.49 25.85
CA MET A 7 -25.23 6.16 25.14
C MET A 7 -24.10 6.58 26.10
N TRP A 8 -24.42 6.85 27.37
CA TRP A 8 -23.47 7.25 28.42
C TRP A 8 -22.97 6.08 29.29
N THR A 9 -22.87 4.88 28.73
CA THR A 9 -22.28 3.76 29.45
C THR A 9 -20.76 3.74 29.28
N TRP A 10 -20.05 3.77 30.42
CA TRP A 10 -18.65 3.38 30.54
C TRP A 10 -18.44 2.00 29.91
N PRO A 11 -17.21 1.62 29.47
CA PRO A 11 -16.99 0.37 28.75
C PRO A 11 -17.62 -0.78 29.53
N THR A 12 -18.65 -1.39 28.95
CA THR A 12 -19.28 -2.57 29.53
C THR A 12 -18.19 -3.62 29.68
N THR A 13 -18.17 -4.29 30.83
CA THR A 13 -17.11 -5.27 31.06
C THR A 13 -17.20 -6.34 29.97
N PRO A 14 -16.08 -6.92 29.51
CA PRO A 14 -16.11 -8.01 28.53
C PRO A 14 -16.74 -9.30 29.06
N PHE A 15 -17.39 -9.25 30.24
CA PHE A 15 -17.86 -10.39 31.02
C PHE A 15 -19.39 -10.41 31.27
N ASP A 16 -20.15 -9.40 30.87
CA ASP A 16 -21.53 -9.21 31.36
C ASP A 16 -22.65 -9.93 30.59
N HIS A 17 -22.37 -10.91 29.72
CA HIS A 17 -23.42 -11.67 29.00
C HIS A 17 -23.68 -13.09 29.50
N VAL A 18 -23.30 -13.44 30.73
CA VAL A 18 -23.61 -14.78 31.30
C VAL A 18 -24.74 -14.77 32.34
N SER A 19 -25.29 -13.62 32.74
CA SER A 19 -26.39 -13.56 33.71
C SER A 19 -27.69 -13.03 33.12
N ALA A 20 -28.27 -13.77 32.18
CA ALA A 20 -29.69 -13.66 31.86
C ALA A 20 -30.26 -15.06 31.66
N SER A 21 -30.51 -15.76 32.77
CA SER A 21 -31.41 -16.91 32.75
C SER A 21 -32.83 -16.37 32.49
N PRO A 22 -33.62 -16.96 31.59
CA PRO A 22 -34.94 -16.45 31.26
C PRO A 22 -35.85 -16.51 32.50
N ALA A 23 -36.38 -15.36 32.88
CA ALA A 23 -37.40 -15.25 33.91
C ALA A 23 -38.67 -15.97 33.43
N ASN A 24 -39.12 -16.88 34.28
CA ASN A 24 -40.31 -17.71 34.16
C ASN A 24 -41.54 -16.79 34.26
N ASP A 25 -42.30 -16.63 33.19
CA ASP A 25 -43.62 -15.98 33.25
C ASP A 25 -44.70 -17.09 33.22
N LYS A 26 -45.43 -17.22 34.33
CA LYS A 26 -46.56 -18.12 34.48
C LYS A 26 -47.75 -17.32 34.98
N THR A 27 -48.72 -17.08 34.10
CA THR A 27 -50.13 -16.88 34.44
C THR A 27 -50.99 -17.38 33.29
N HIS A 28 -51.67 -18.52 33.47
CA HIS A 28 -53.13 -18.68 33.31
C HIS A 28 -53.57 -20.12 33.60
N GLU A 29 -54.82 -20.22 34.04
CA GLU A 29 -55.46 -21.24 34.87
C GLU A 29 -56.00 -22.50 34.13
N SER A 30 -56.31 -23.50 34.98
CA SER A 30 -57.34 -24.57 34.87
C SER A 30 -57.13 -25.83 33.99
N GLU A 31 -56.71 -26.92 34.66
CA GLU A 31 -57.37 -28.25 34.86
C GLU A 31 -57.87 -29.14 33.66
N PRO A 32 -58.05 -30.48 33.82
CA PRO A 32 -57.04 -31.52 34.09
C PRO A 32 -57.24 -32.83 33.24
N SER A 33 -56.26 -33.75 33.25
CA SER A 33 -56.36 -35.23 33.09
C SER A 33 -55.00 -35.79 32.64
N SER A 34 -54.48 -36.94 33.07
CA SER A 34 -54.90 -38.05 33.92
C SER A 34 -53.66 -38.94 34.15
N SER A 35 -53.62 -39.64 35.30
CA SER A 35 -52.95 -40.94 35.57
C SER A 35 -51.42 -41.08 35.35
N GLU A 36 -50.60 -41.74 36.16
CA GLU A 36 -50.73 -42.53 37.40
C GLU A 36 -49.28 -42.89 37.84
N VAL A 37 -49.04 -42.90 39.16
CA VAL A 37 -48.27 -43.91 39.92
C VAL A 37 -46.75 -44.09 39.65
N SER A 38 -45.90 -43.62 40.57
CA SER A 38 -45.26 -44.43 41.64
C SER A 38 -44.08 -43.72 42.34
N SER A 39 -44.18 -43.58 43.66
CA SER A 39 -43.12 -43.22 44.63
C SER A 39 -42.42 -44.50 45.14
N PRO A 40 -41.50 -44.51 46.15
CA PRO A 40 -40.84 -43.41 46.87
C PRO A 40 -39.32 -43.58 47.17
N GLY A 41 -38.65 -42.46 47.51
CA GLY A 41 -37.74 -42.40 48.66
C GLY A 41 -36.25 -42.67 48.44
N ALA A 42 -35.42 -41.63 48.59
CA ALA A 42 -34.48 -41.47 49.73
C ALA A 42 -33.42 -40.39 49.42
N SER A 43 -33.39 -39.37 50.29
CA SER A 43 -32.41 -38.29 50.34
C SER A 43 -31.02 -38.81 50.71
N ALA A 44 -29.97 -38.39 49.99
CA ALA A 44 -28.61 -38.28 50.52
C ALA A 44 -27.75 -37.30 49.70
N ALA A 45 -27.61 -36.09 50.25
CA ALA A 45 -26.40 -35.25 50.31
C ALA A 45 -25.53 -35.04 49.04
N ALA A 46 -25.74 -33.88 48.43
CA ALA A 46 -24.73 -32.85 48.10
C ALA A 46 -23.29 -33.29 47.75
N SER A 47 -22.98 -33.29 46.45
CA SER A 47 -21.71 -32.78 45.91
C SER A 47 -21.87 -32.43 44.43
N GLN A 48 -22.56 -31.33 44.14
CA GLN A 48 -22.44 -30.68 42.84
C GLN A 48 -21.17 -29.81 42.86
N LYS A 49 -20.09 -30.35 42.28
CA LYS A 49 -18.95 -29.54 41.83
C LYS A 49 -19.46 -28.50 40.85
N PHE A 50 -19.48 -27.24 41.29
CA PHE A 50 -19.61 -26.08 40.42
C PHE A 50 -18.43 -26.10 39.44
N SER A 51 -18.70 -26.37 38.16
CA SER A 51 -17.68 -26.20 37.13
C SER A 51 -17.45 -24.71 36.95
N GLU A 52 -16.30 -24.20 37.42
CA GLU A 52 -15.80 -22.87 37.08
C GLU A 52 -15.70 -22.74 35.55
N THR A 53 -16.72 -22.17 34.92
CA THR A 53 -16.64 -21.64 33.56
C THR A 53 -15.68 -20.47 33.57
N LYS A 54 -14.46 -20.68 33.07
CA LYS A 54 -13.49 -19.61 32.81
C LYS A 54 -14.14 -18.57 31.89
N PRO A 55 -14.17 -17.28 32.26
CA PRO A 55 -14.73 -16.27 31.39
C PRO A 55 -13.79 -16.09 30.19
N ALA A 56 -14.30 -16.36 28.99
CA ALA A 56 -13.59 -16.14 27.74
C ALA A 56 -13.84 -14.70 27.29
N PHE A 57 -12.78 -13.97 26.91
CA PHE A 57 -12.92 -12.69 26.21
C PHE A 57 -13.80 -12.90 24.98
N HIS A 58 -14.82 -12.06 24.80
CA HIS A 58 -15.68 -12.11 23.63
C HIS A 58 -14.85 -11.76 22.40
N HIS A 59 -14.50 -12.77 21.63
CA HIS A 59 -13.72 -12.58 20.43
C HIS A 59 -14.65 -12.21 19.27
N LYS A 60 -14.60 -10.97 18.78
CA LYS A 60 -15.33 -10.59 17.55
C LYS A 60 -14.74 -11.36 16.37
N GLN A 61 -15.59 -12.10 15.67
CA GLN A 61 -15.19 -12.99 14.58
C GLN A 61 -15.05 -12.26 13.23
N GLU A 62 -15.50 -10.99 13.14
CA GLU A 62 -15.46 -10.17 11.93
C GLU A 62 -14.90 -8.77 12.25
N SER A 63 -14.21 -8.17 11.27
CA SER A 63 -13.68 -6.81 11.36
C SER A 63 -14.77 -5.74 11.50
N SER A 64 -14.55 -4.75 12.36
CA SER A 64 -15.50 -3.64 12.52
C SER A 64 -15.26 -2.55 11.47
N GLN A 65 -16.33 -1.94 10.94
CA GLN A 65 -16.22 -0.86 9.94
C GLN A 65 -15.32 0.30 10.39
N ILE A 66 -15.26 0.59 11.69
CA ILE A 66 -14.39 1.64 12.24
C ILE A 66 -12.89 1.28 12.19
N GLU A 67 -12.57 -0.02 12.25
CA GLU A 67 -11.21 -0.52 12.14
C GLU A 67 -10.72 -0.38 10.69
N LEU A 68 -11.56 -0.74 9.71
CA LEU A 68 -11.28 -0.52 8.30
C LEU A 68 -11.17 0.98 7.95
N PHE A 69 -11.99 1.83 8.57
CA PHE A 69 -11.90 3.28 8.41
C PHE A 69 -10.56 3.85 8.87
N TYR A 70 -10.00 3.34 9.96
CA TYR A 70 -8.64 3.72 10.40
C TYR A 70 -7.57 3.26 9.40
N ASP A 71 -7.72 2.07 8.83
CA ASP A 71 -6.80 1.53 7.82
C ASP A 71 -6.79 2.39 6.53
N LEU A 72 -7.90 3.10 6.25
CA LEU A 72 -7.95 4.10 5.17
C LEU A 72 -7.06 5.33 5.44
N PHE A 73 -6.92 5.77 6.70
CA PHE A 73 -5.98 6.84 7.03
C PHE A 73 -4.53 6.42 6.86
N PHE A 74 -4.22 5.14 7.16
CA PHE A 74 -2.91 4.57 6.92
C PHE A 74 -2.54 4.65 5.43
N VAL A 75 -3.43 4.20 4.53
CA VAL A 75 -3.12 4.22 3.10
C VAL A 75 -3.14 5.63 2.49
N ALA A 76 -4.00 6.52 2.98
CA ALA A 76 -4.00 7.92 2.54
C ALA A 76 -2.66 8.62 2.86
N ASN A 77 -2.09 8.32 4.04
CA ASN A 77 -0.75 8.78 4.42
C ASN A 77 0.31 8.27 3.46
N LEU A 78 0.28 6.97 3.19
CA LEU A 78 1.22 6.33 2.29
C LEU A 78 1.13 6.93 0.88
N ALA A 79 -0.08 7.03 0.33
CA ALA A 79 -0.34 7.61 -0.99
C ALA A 79 0.16 9.06 -1.10
N THR A 80 -0.02 9.87 -0.05
CA THR A 80 0.44 11.27 -0.07
C THR A 80 1.97 11.34 -0.13
N VAL A 81 2.66 10.51 0.65
CA VAL A 81 4.13 10.51 0.67
C VAL A 81 4.71 9.91 -0.61
N THR A 82 4.10 8.87 -1.18
CA THR A 82 4.55 8.27 -2.45
C THR A 82 4.32 9.19 -3.65
N ILE A 83 3.30 10.06 -3.62
CA ILE A 83 3.12 11.12 -4.64
C ILE A 83 4.23 12.16 -4.56
N ASN A 84 4.51 12.65 -3.35
CA ASN A 84 5.39 13.81 -3.18
C ASN A 84 6.88 13.44 -3.18
N ASN A 85 7.21 12.17 -3.01
CA ASN A 85 8.58 11.67 -3.01
C ASN A 85 8.68 10.50 -3.98
N GLU A 86 8.79 10.77 -5.28
CA GLU A 86 9.00 9.71 -6.26
C GLU A 86 10.35 9.02 -6.02
N ILE A 87 10.39 7.68 -6.15
CA ILE A 87 11.62 6.90 -5.94
C ILE A 87 12.53 7.06 -7.17
N VAL A 88 13.27 8.17 -7.21
CA VAL A 88 14.23 8.50 -8.27
C VAL A 88 15.64 8.01 -7.95
N ASP A 89 15.99 7.96 -6.66
CA ASP A 89 17.33 7.65 -6.18
C ASP A 89 17.33 6.81 -4.89
N VAL A 90 18.54 6.41 -4.45
CA VAL A 90 18.73 5.59 -3.26
C VAL A 90 18.38 6.35 -1.97
N ALA A 91 18.56 7.68 -1.93
CA ALA A 91 18.21 8.45 -0.74
C ALA A 91 16.69 8.52 -0.56
N THR A 92 15.95 8.83 -1.62
CA THR A 92 14.48 8.86 -1.57
C THR A 92 13.89 7.48 -1.30
N PHE A 93 14.48 6.42 -1.88
CA PHE A 93 14.13 5.04 -1.53
C PHE A 93 14.25 4.75 -0.03
N LYS A 94 15.36 5.16 0.61
CA LYS A 94 15.57 4.98 2.05
C LYS A 94 14.59 5.83 2.88
N ALA A 95 14.26 7.04 2.42
CA ALA A 95 13.32 7.93 3.09
C ALA A 95 11.91 7.29 3.13
N ILE A 96 11.41 6.79 1.99
CA ILE A 96 10.11 6.10 1.92
C ILE A 96 10.11 4.82 2.75
N LEU A 97 11.18 4.03 2.68
CA LEU A 97 11.34 2.82 3.51
C LEU A 97 11.26 3.17 5.00
N GLY A 98 11.94 4.23 5.42
CA GLY A 98 11.91 4.74 6.78
C GLY A 98 10.50 5.19 7.19
N PHE A 99 9.85 6.01 6.38
CA PHE A 99 8.49 6.48 6.65
C PHE A 99 7.48 5.33 6.76
N PHE A 100 7.48 4.41 5.78
CA PHE A 100 6.62 3.24 5.79
C PHE A 100 6.83 2.40 7.06
N SER A 101 8.07 2.25 7.51
CA SER A 101 8.39 1.52 8.75
C SER A 101 7.74 2.15 9.98
N LEU A 102 7.90 3.47 10.17
CA LEU A 102 7.30 4.18 11.31
C LEU A 102 5.76 4.11 11.28
N LEU A 103 5.19 4.27 10.09
CA LEU A 103 3.75 4.21 9.86
C LEU A 103 3.22 2.80 10.14
N TRP A 104 3.84 1.76 9.58
CA TRP A 104 3.42 0.36 9.72
C TRP A 104 3.54 -0.14 11.15
N PHE A 105 4.63 0.15 11.86
CA PHE A 105 4.76 -0.27 13.26
C PHE A 105 3.77 0.48 14.17
N THR A 106 3.47 1.75 13.90
CA THR A 106 2.45 2.49 14.65
C THR A 106 1.04 1.96 14.39
N TRP A 107 0.73 1.62 13.15
CA TRP A 107 -0.48 0.91 12.78
C TRP A 107 -0.57 -0.43 13.51
N LEU A 108 0.51 -1.24 13.48
CA LEU A 108 0.57 -2.54 14.15
C LEU A 108 0.21 -2.42 15.63
N GLN A 109 0.83 -1.50 16.37
CA GLN A 109 0.53 -1.38 17.81
C GLN A 109 -0.93 -1.00 18.08
N THR A 110 -1.50 -0.13 17.25
CA THR A 110 -2.91 0.26 17.35
C THR A 110 -3.82 -0.93 17.11
N ILE A 111 -3.57 -1.72 16.05
CA ILE A 111 -4.43 -2.87 15.74
C ILE A 111 -4.29 -4.02 16.73
N LEU A 112 -3.10 -4.22 17.32
CA LEU A 112 -2.89 -5.23 18.35
C LEU A 112 -3.69 -4.90 19.62
N TYR A 113 -3.93 -3.62 19.91
CA TYR A 113 -4.88 -3.21 20.94
C TYR A 113 -6.33 -3.49 20.51
N ASP A 114 -6.74 -3.02 19.34
CA ASP A 114 -8.13 -3.15 18.89
C ASP A 114 -8.59 -4.61 18.87
N VAL A 115 -7.78 -5.48 18.28
CA VAL A 115 -8.14 -6.89 18.12
C VAL A 115 -8.29 -7.61 19.47
N ARG A 116 -7.70 -7.09 20.54
CA ARG A 116 -7.82 -7.68 21.89
C ARG A 116 -8.97 -7.09 22.69
N PHE A 117 -9.23 -5.80 22.55
CA PHE A 117 -10.07 -5.04 23.49
C PHE A 117 -11.09 -4.12 22.82
N SER A 118 -11.31 -4.23 21.50
CA SER A 118 -12.34 -3.43 20.84
C SER A 118 -13.72 -3.83 21.40
N SER A 119 -14.32 -2.87 22.08
CA SER A 119 -15.68 -2.93 22.61
C SER A 119 -16.43 -1.73 22.05
N ASP A 120 -17.70 -1.91 21.73
CA ASP A 120 -18.56 -0.89 21.12
C ASP A 120 -18.93 0.20 22.15
N SER A 121 -17.94 1.00 22.52
CA SER A 121 -18.02 2.08 23.50
C SER A 121 -17.63 3.41 22.87
N ILE A 122 -18.20 4.50 23.39
CA ILE A 122 -17.80 5.86 22.99
C ILE A 122 -16.31 6.09 23.25
N PHE A 123 -15.78 5.51 24.32
CA PHE A 123 -14.35 5.59 24.63
C PHE A 123 -13.48 5.04 23.50
N HIS A 124 -13.85 3.87 22.97
CA HIS A 124 -13.16 3.29 21.80
C HIS A 124 -13.24 4.23 20.59
N GLN A 125 -14.40 4.83 20.32
CA GLN A 125 -14.58 5.78 19.21
C GLN A 125 -13.72 7.04 19.36
N VAL A 126 -13.67 7.65 20.55
CA VAL A 126 -12.84 8.84 20.82
C VAL A 126 -11.37 8.52 20.62
N HIS A 127 -10.90 7.37 21.12
CA HIS A 127 -9.53 6.97 20.90
C HIS A 127 -9.22 6.70 19.43
N LYS A 128 -10.16 6.11 18.69
CA LYS A 128 -10.03 5.94 17.24
C LYS A 128 -9.88 7.28 16.53
N ALA A 129 -10.66 8.29 16.92
CA ALA A 129 -10.49 9.64 16.40
C ALA A 129 -9.09 10.21 16.70
N ILE A 130 -8.56 10.02 17.91
CA ILE A 130 -7.19 10.41 18.28
C ILE A 130 -6.16 9.67 17.40
N SER A 131 -6.35 8.37 17.18
CA SER A 131 -5.47 7.56 16.33
C SER A 131 -5.49 8.03 14.87
N CYS A 132 -6.65 8.40 14.33
CA CYS A 132 -6.75 9.01 13.00
C CYS A 132 -6.05 10.37 12.95
N GLY A 133 -6.19 11.20 13.99
CA GLY A 133 -5.49 12.49 14.10
C GLY A 133 -3.96 12.32 14.13
N ILE A 134 -3.46 11.30 14.83
CA ILE A 134 -2.04 10.92 14.81
C ILE A 134 -1.61 10.52 13.41
N MET A 135 -2.39 9.69 12.71
CA MET A 135 -2.10 9.34 11.32
C MET A 135 -2.04 10.60 10.44
N LEU A 136 -2.96 11.55 10.57
CA LEU A 136 -2.89 12.79 9.79
C LEU A 136 -1.61 13.61 10.09
N ALA A 137 -1.17 13.63 11.35
CA ALA A 137 0.06 14.31 11.74
C ALA A 137 1.33 13.69 11.14
N PHE A 138 1.32 12.39 10.78
CA PHE A 138 2.43 11.75 10.08
C PHE A 138 2.69 12.40 8.71
N VAL A 139 1.64 12.65 7.91
CA VAL A 139 1.76 13.37 6.64
C VAL A 139 2.35 14.76 6.84
N SER A 140 1.83 15.52 7.81
CA SER A 140 2.30 16.87 8.08
C SER A 140 3.78 16.89 8.46
N CYS A 141 4.23 15.90 9.25
CA CYS A 141 5.65 15.78 9.58
C CYS A 141 6.47 15.40 8.34
N ALA A 142 6.00 14.44 7.52
CA ALA A 142 6.68 13.99 6.32
C ALA A 142 6.92 15.09 5.28
N ALA A 143 6.13 16.17 5.30
CA ALA A 143 6.35 17.34 4.45
C ALA A 143 7.48 18.27 4.93
N ILE A 144 7.92 18.14 6.19
CA ILE A 144 8.81 19.11 6.86
C ILE A 144 10.18 18.50 7.19
N TYR A 145 10.28 17.17 7.33
CA TYR A 145 11.56 16.50 7.53
C TYR A 145 12.06 15.84 6.26
N ASP A 146 13.36 15.93 6.04
CA ASP A 146 14.07 15.25 4.97
C ASP A 146 15.29 14.54 5.56
N THR A 147 15.40 13.24 5.31
CA THR A 147 16.50 12.42 5.80
C THR A 147 17.80 12.60 5.01
N SER A 148 17.76 13.26 3.85
CA SER A 148 18.95 13.57 3.04
C SER A 148 19.77 14.71 3.65
N ASN A 149 19.09 15.74 4.18
CA ASN A 149 19.69 16.92 4.84
C ASN A 149 19.17 17.08 6.27
N ILE A 150 19.72 16.24 7.16
CA ILE A 150 19.29 16.14 8.57
C ILE A 150 19.58 17.45 9.34
N ASP A 151 20.68 18.13 9.02
CA ASP A 151 21.15 19.33 9.73
C ASP A 151 20.25 20.56 9.51
N LEU A 152 19.43 20.56 8.46
CA LEU A 152 18.50 21.65 8.14
C LEU A 152 17.06 21.35 8.57
N THR A 153 16.77 20.11 8.98
CA THR A 153 15.39 19.62 9.18
C THR A 153 15.11 19.15 10.61
N HIS A 154 15.88 19.64 11.59
CA HIS A 154 15.71 19.30 13.02
C HIS A 154 14.29 19.47 13.54
N ALA A 155 13.59 20.53 13.11
CA ALA A 155 12.21 20.81 13.54
C ALA A 155 11.24 19.69 13.11
N GLY A 156 11.32 19.25 11.86
CA GLY A 156 10.47 18.17 11.34
C GLY A 156 10.72 16.84 12.06
N LEU A 157 11.99 16.51 12.33
CA LEU A 157 12.35 15.30 13.08
C LEU A 157 11.82 15.36 14.52
N LYS A 158 11.90 16.53 15.16
CA LYS A 158 11.37 16.77 16.50
C LYS A 158 9.84 16.59 16.55
N TYR A 159 9.12 17.13 15.56
CA TYR A 159 7.67 16.95 15.46
C TYR A 159 7.27 15.48 15.26
N MET A 160 7.97 14.75 14.38
CA MET A 160 7.74 13.31 14.19
C MET A 160 7.93 12.55 15.51
N SER A 161 8.96 12.88 16.29
CA SER A 161 9.20 12.28 17.60
C SER A 161 8.06 12.55 18.60
N PHE A 162 7.50 13.76 18.61
CA PHE A 162 6.34 14.09 19.45
C PHE A 162 5.07 13.36 19.01
N VAL A 163 4.86 13.18 17.71
CA VAL A 163 3.74 12.39 17.17
C VAL A 163 3.86 10.93 17.60
N LEU A 164 5.05 10.33 17.46
CA LEU A 164 5.33 8.96 17.92
C LEU A 164 5.14 8.81 19.43
N MET A 165 5.64 9.77 20.24
CA MET A 165 5.42 9.80 21.68
C MET A 165 3.93 9.86 22.03
N THR A 166 3.18 10.76 21.39
CA THR A 166 1.74 10.96 21.64
C THR A 166 0.95 9.70 21.31
N SER A 167 1.31 9.00 20.23
CA SER A 167 0.75 7.68 19.91
C SER A 167 0.93 6.68 21.05
N ARG A 168 2.13 6.59 21.64
CA ARG A 168 2.40 5.62 22.72
C ARG A 168 1.73 6.00 24.04
N LEU A 169 1.63 7.30 24.34
CA LEU A 169 0.85 7.78 25.48
C LEU A 169 -0.64 7.47 25.32
N ALA A 170 -1.17 7.62 24.11
CA ALA A 170 -2.56 7.27 23.83
C ALA A 170 -2.81 5.77 24.07
N LEU A 171 -1.93 4.89 23.58
CA LEU A 171 -2.01 3.43 23.84
C LEU A 171 -1.84 3.11 25.34
N PHE A 172 -0.91 3.77 26.02
CA PHE A 172 -0.72 3.60 27.47
C PHE A 172 -2.00 3.88 28.25
N LEU A 173 -2.71 4.97 27.92
CA LEU A 173 -3.98 5.32 28.54
C LEU A 173 -5.07 4.27 28.28
N GLN A 174 -5.16 3.76 27.05
CA GLN A 174 -6.10 2.70 26.70
C GLN A 174 -5.86 1.41 27.49
N TYR A 175 -4.62 0.93 27.50
CA TYR A 175 -4.25 -0.24 28.28
C TYR A 175 -4.44 -0.01 29.79
N GLY A 176 -4.24 1.23 30.27
CA GLY A 176 -4.48 1.61 31.66
C GLY A 176 -5.95 1.55 32.08
N ILE A 177 -6.87 1.95 31.21
CA ILE A 177 -8.31 1.87 31.49
C ILE A 177 -8.78 0.41 31.54
N VAL A 178 -8.37 -0.40 30.56
CA VAL A 178 -8.66 -1.85 30.54
C VAL A 178 -8.03 -2.56 31.75
N PHE A 179 -6.83 -2.15 32.15
CA PHE A 179 -6.18 -2.64 33.37
C PHE A 179 -7.00 -2.30 34.62
N GLY A 180 -7.47 -1.05 34.75
CA GLY A 180 -8.32 -0.62 35.86
C GLY A 180 -9.58 -1.47 36.01
N GLN A 181 -10.24 -1.79 34.89
CA GLN A 181 -11.44 -2.62 34.87
C GLN A 181 -11.17 -4.11 35.13
N SER A 182 -9.98 -4.61 34.82
CA SER A 182 -9.61 -6.02 34.97
C SER A 182 -8.87 -6.36 36.26
N ARG A 183 -8.74 -5.40 37.20
CA ARG A 183 -8.02 -5.56 38.48
C ARG A 183 -8.46 -6.75 39.35
N GLY A 184 -9.67 -7.28 39.13
CA GLY A 184 -10.17 -8.48 39.81
C GLY A 184 -9.49 -9.80 39.41
N TYR A 185 -8.77 -9.85 38.29
CA TYR A 185 -8.20 -11.10 37.74
C TYR A 185 -6.67 -11.12 37.84
N GLN A 186 -6.14 -11.80 38.86
CA GLN A 186 -4.69 -11.78 39.14
C GLN A 186 -3.79 -12.32 38.01
N GLN A 187 -4.32 -13.18 37.14
CA GLN A 187 -3.54 -13.78 36.04
C GLN A 187 -3.32 -12.83 34.84
N THR A 188 -4.08 -11.72 34.74
CA THR A 188 -3.94 -10.74 33.65
C THR A 188 -3.13 -9.50 34.05
N VAL A 189 -2.93 -9.27 35.35
CA VAL A 189 -2.26 -8.08 35.89
C VAL A 189 -0.84 -7.92 35.34
N VAL A 190 -0.06 -9.00 35.33
CA VAL A 190 1.36 -8.98 34.88
C VAL A 190 1.50 -8.61 33.39
N PRO A 191 0.86 -9.29 32.42
CA PRO A 191 1.02 -8.94 31.01
C PRO A 191 0.52 -7.53 30.67
N PHE A 192 -0.52 -7.04 31.37
CA PHE A 192 -0.97 -5.66 31.20
C PHE A 192 0.06 -4.65 31.70
N LEU A 193 0.58 -4.83 32.92
CA LEU A 193 1.55 -3.91 33.50
C LEU A 193 2.86 -3.89 32.70
N LEU A 194 3.29 -5.05 32.19
CA LEU A 194 4.44 -5.12 31.28
C LEU A 194 4.19 -4.36 29.98
N THR A 195 3.04 -4.56 29.34
CA THR A 195 2.70 -3.88 28.08
C THR A 195 2.59 -2.37 28.26
N MET A 196 1.94 -1.92 29.34
CA MET A 196 1.88 -0.49 29.71
C MET A 196 3.28 0.08 29.97
N GLY A 197 4.12 -0.65 30.71
CA GLY A 197 5.49 -0.27 30.97
C GLY A 197 6.30 -0.11 29.67
N THR A 198 6.11 -1.02 28.71
CA THR A 198 6.74 -0.92 27.38
C THR A 198 6.34 0.37 26.67
N TYR A 199 5.04 0.70 26.59
CA TYR A 199 4.61 1.93 25.93
C TYR A 199 5.08 3.20 26.63
N LEU A 200 5.20 3.18 27.96
CA LEU A 200 5.75 4.31 28.70
C LEU A 200 7.26 4.49 28.45
N ILE A 201 8.01 3.38 28.40
CA ILE A 201 9.44 3.38 28.08
C ILE A 201 9.67 3.85 26.64
N THR A 202 8.88 3.38 25.67
CA THR A 202 9.01 3.79 24.27
C THR A 202 8.60 5.24 24.08
N ALA A 203 7.56 5.73 24.77
CA ALA A 203 7.20 7.14 24.81
C ALA A 203 8.35 8.02 25.35
N ALA A 204 8.96 7.62 26.47
CA ALA A 204 10.13 8.32 27.01
C ALA A 204 11.34 8.27 26.06
N GLY A 205 11.52 7.15 25.35
CA GLY A 205 12.53 7.02 24.29
C GLY A 205 12.33 8.02 23.16
N PHE A 206 11.10 8.15 22.63
CA PHE A 206 10.77 9.13 21.60
C PHE A 206 10.94 10.58 22.09
N LEU A 207 10.59 10.88 23.34
CA LEU A 207 10.89 12.17 23.95
C LEU A 207 12.40 12.43 24.01
N GLY A 208 13.20 11.43 24.38
CA GLY A 208 14.65 11.51 24.38
C GLY A 208 15.22 11.84 23.00
N VAL A 209 14.68 11.22 21.94
CA VAL A 209 15.06 11.56 20.55
C VAL A 209 14.65 12.98 20.18
N ALA A 210 13.44 13.42 20.56
CA ALA A 210 12.95 14.77 20.29
C ALA A 210 13.86 15.87 20.87
N LEU A 211 14.39 15.63 22.07
CA LEU A 211 15.32 16.56 22.74
C LEU A 211 16.76 16.40 22.23
N GLY A 212 17.16 15.19 21.84
CA GLY A 212 18.51 14.88 21.38
C GLY A 212 18.80 15.30 19.94
N VAL A 213 17.79 15.39 19.07
CA VAL A 213 17.95 15.68 17.63
C VAL A 213 18.64 17.02 17.35
N GLU A 214 18.48 18.00 18.23
CA GLU A 214 19.11 19.32 18.09
C GLU A 214 20.64 19.26 18.30
N HIS A 215 21.12 18.32 19.11
CA HIS A 215 22.55 18.17 19.42
C HIS A 215 23.21 17.04 18.63
N TYR A 216 22.45 15.97 18.35
CA TYR A 216 22.91 14.77 17.67
C TYR A 216 21.93 14.41 16.54
N PRO A 217 22.13 14.93 15.31
CA PRO A 217 21.20 14.77 14.19
C PRO A 217 20.88 13.29 13.91
N ARG A 218 21.89 12.41 14.03
CA ARG A 218 21.77 10.95 13.79
C ARG A 218 20.94 10.20 14.84
N CYS A 219 20.47 10.87 15.90
CA CYS A 219 19.62 10.26 16.93
C CYS A 219 18.29 9.74 16.36
N TYR A 220 17.81 10.26 15.23
CA TYR A 220 16.59 9.78 14.56
C TYR A 220 16.60 8.27 14.23
N LEU A 221 17.78 7.67 14.01
CA LEU A 221 17.92 6.23 13.79
C LEU A 221 17.38 5.39 14.97
N ALA A 222 17.34 5.98 16.18
CA ALA A 222 16.76 5.35 17.35
C ALA A 222 15.25 5.11 17.19
N TRP A 223 14.52 5.85 16.34
CA TRP A 223 13.10 5.58 16.11
C TRP A 223 12.86 4.14 15.63
N TYR A 224 13.65 3.69 14.66
CA TYR A 224 13.52 2.35 14.10
C TYR A 224 13.87 1.27 15.13
N ALA A 225 14.90 1.52 15.95
CA ALA A 225 15.27 0.61 17.03
C ALA A 225 14.18 0.53 18.11
N ILE A 226 13.58 1.66 18.50
CA ILE A 226 12.48 1.72 19.47
C ILE A 226 11.24 0.98 18.93
N CYS A 227 10.85 1.22 17.66
CA CYS A 227 9.73 0.53 17.03
C CYS A 227 9.95 -1.00 16.94
N ALA A 228 11.15 -1.44 16.56
CA ALA A 228 11.49 -2.85 16.49
C ALA A 228 11.47 -3.51 17.88
N PHE A 229 12.07 -2.85 18.89
CA PHE A 229 12.04 -3.30 20.28
C PHE A 229 10.60 -3.46 20.78
N GLU A 230 9.76 -2.45 20.54
CA GLU A 230 8.36 -2.45 20.95
C GLU A 230 7.56 -3.59 20.31
N ALA A 231 7.69 -3.77 18.99
CA ALA A 231 7.01 -4.86 18.27
C ALA A 231 7.41 -6.23 18.81
N VAL A 232 8.71 -6.48 18.99
CA VAL A 232 9.23 -7.74 19.53
C VAL A 232 8.73 -7.97 20.96
N PHE A 233 8.75 -6.95 21.81
CA PHE A 233 8.40 -7.08 23.22
C PHE A 233 6.90 -7.33 23.42
N VAL A 234 6.02 -6.58 22.73
CA VAL A 234 4.57 -6.79 22.80
C VAL A 234 4.18 -8.17 22.27
N ILE A 235 4.82 -8.64 21.20
CA ILE A 235 4.61 -9.98 20.65
C ILE A 235 5.16 -11.07 21.58
N ALA A 236 6.31 -10.85 22.21
CA ALA A 236 6.88 -11.78 23.19
C ALA A 236 5.97 -11.96 24.42
N ILE A 237 5.38 -10.87 24.93
CA ILE A 237 4.37 -10.92 25.99
C ILE A 237 3.19 -11.81 25.53
N SER A 238 2.70 -11.61 24.31
CA SER A 238 1.59 -12.39 23.74
C SER A 238 1.89 -13.89 23.63
N CYS A 239 3.15 -14.24 23.34
CA CYS A 239 3.60 -15.63 23.27
C CYS A 239 3.65 -16.28 24.66
N ARG A 240 4.08 -15.52 25.67
CA ARG A 240 4.32 -16.03 27.03
C ARG A 240 3.05 -16.16 27.88
N TRP A 241 2.09 -15.25 27.69
CA TRP A 241 0.81 -15.25 28.41
C TRP A 241 -0.35 -15.62 27.47
N ARG A 242 -0.75 -16.89 27.49
CA ARG A 242 -1.81 -17.42 26.60
C ARG A 242 -3.18 -16.74 26.77
N VAL A 243 -3.43 -16.11 27.92
CA VAL A 243 -4.68 -15.38 28.20
C VAL A 243 -4.80 -14.12 27.32
N VAL A 244 -3.68 -13.56 26.86
CA VAL A 244 -3.61 -12.38 25.97
C VAL A 244 -3.17 -12.79 24.55
N SER A 245 -3.29 -14.09 24.23
CA SER A 245 -2.89 -14.62 22.92
C SER A 245 -3.85 -14.17 21.83
N PHE A 246 -3.32 -13.84 20.66
CA PHE A 246 -4.10 -13.53 19.45
C PHE A 246 -4.75 -14.74 18.78
N LYS A 247 -4.91 -15.85 19.51
CA LYS A 247 -5.44 -17.08 18.89
C LYS A 247 -6.95 -16.97 18.79
N ARG A 248 -7.49 -17.27 17.60
CA ARG A 248 -8.91 -17.10 17.25
C ARG A 248 -9.35 -15.65 17.10
N THR A 249 -8.38 -14.73 16.90
CA THR A 249 -8.72 -13.34 16.63
C THR A 249 -8.84 -12.97 15.17
N HIS A 250 -9.58 -11.89 14.86
CA HIS A 250 -9.68 -11.32 13.51
C HIS A 250 -8.40 -10.58 13.08
N LEU A 251 -7.26 -10.78 13.78
CA LEU A 251 -5.96 -10.24 13.39
C LEU A 251 -5.55 -10.66 11.97
N VAL A 252 -5.83 -11.92 11.63
CA VAL A 252 -5.48 -12.49 10.33
C VAL A 252 -6.33 -11.85 9.23
N GLU A 253 -7.62 -11.63 9.49
CA GLU A 253 -8.53 -10.88 8.61
C GLU A 253 -8.02 -9.45 8.40
N ARG A 254 -7.71 -8.71 9.47
CA ARG A 254 -7.19 -7.33 9.37
C ARG A 254 -5.88 -7.21 8.61
N LEU A 255 -4.98 -8.18 8.72
CA LEU A 255 -3.75 -8.21 7.93
C LEU A 255 -4.05 -8.48 6.45
N GLY A 256 -5.03 -9.34 6.16
CA GLY A 256 -5.56 -9.54 4.80
C GLY A 256 -6.21 -8.29 4.24
N ASP A 257 -7.03 -7.58 5.02
CA ASP A 257 -7.68 -6.33 4.63
C ASP A 257 -6.64 -5.24 4.35
N LEU A 258 -5.64 -5.09 5.23
CA LEU A 258 -4.53 -4.17 4.97
C LEU A 258 -3.75 -4.55 3.70
N THR A 259 -3.54 -5.84 3.44
CA THR A 259 -2.90 -6.29 2.19
C THR A 259 -3.70 -5.83 0.97
N LEU A 260 -5.03 -5.99 1.00
CA LEU A 260 -5.90 -5.55 -0.08
C LEU A 260 -5.86 -4.02 -0.26
N ILE A 261 -5.83 -3.28 0.84
CA ILE A 261 -5.70 -1.81 0.84
C ILE A 261 -4.34 -1.38 0.23
N VAL A 262 -3.23 -2.03 0.59
CA VAL A 262 -1.90 -1.73 0.03
C VAL A 262 -1.84 -2.06 -1.47
N ILE A 263 -2.45 -3.17 -1.92
CA ILE A 263 -2.62 -3.44 -3.36
C ILE A 263 -3.44 -2.34 -4.03
N GLY A 264 -4.47 -1.83 -3.35
CA GLY A 264 -5.31 -0.71 -3.80
C GLY A 264 -4.55 0.59 -4.03
N GLU A 265 -3.58 0.93 -3.16
CA GLU A 265 -2.67 2.07 -3.37
C GLU A 265 -1.87 1.90 -4.65
N GLY A 266 -1.34 0.70 -4.90
CA GLY A 266 -0.64 0.37 -6.13
C GLY A 266 -1.50 0.61 -7.37
N ILE A 267 -2.78 0.21 -7.33
CA ILE A 267 -3.74 0.45 -8.43
C ILE A 267 -4.01 1.95 -8.63
N LEU A 268 -4.08 2.74 -7.54
CA LEU A 268 -4.25 4.19 -7.63
C LEU A 268 -3.04 4.85 -8.32
N SER A 269 -1.82 4.42 -7.99
CA SER A 269 -0.59 4.88 -8.62
C SER A 269 -0.53 4.51 -10.12
N MET A 270 -0.98 3.30 -10.49
CA MET A 270 -1.15 2.90 -11.90
C MET A 270 -2.16 3.77 -12.64
N SER A 271 -3.31 4.07 -12.02
CA SER A 271 -4.34 4.93 -12.60
C SER A 271 -3.82 6.34 -12.88
N ARG A 272 -3.13 6.94 -11.90
CA ARG A 272 -2.51 8.27 -12.04
C ARG A 272 -1.50 8.31 -13.18
N ARG A 273 -0.58 7.34 -13.25
CA ARG A 273 0.44 7.30 -14.32
C ARG A 273 -0.17 7.01 -15.69
N THR A 274 -1.25 6.24 -15.76
CA THR A 274 -2.03 6.05 -17.00
C THR A 274 -2.62 7.38 -17.46
N TYR A 275 -3.21 8.16 -16.54
CA TYR A 275 -3.73 9.50 -16.84
C TYR A 275 -2.63 10.43 -17.39
N ILE A 276 -1.47 10.47 -16.73
CA ILE A 276 -0.31 11.26 -17.19
C ILE A 276 0.13 10.84 -18.59
N LEU A 277 0.26 9.53 -18.86
CA LEU A 277 0.69 9.01 -20.15
C LEU A 277 -0.19 9.44 -21.33
N PHE A 278 -1.51 9.35 -21.17
CA PHE A 278 -2.47 9.75 -22.22
C PHE A 278 -2.67 11.28 -22.31
N GLY A 279 -2.26 12.01 -21.27
CA GLY A 279 -2.12 13.46 -21.30
C GLY A 279 -0.89 13.90 -22.09
N ALA A 280 0.23 13.21 -21.91
CA ALA A 280 1.52 13.55 -22.52
C ALA A 280 1.63 13.14 -24.00
N VAL A 281 1.12 11.96 -24.38
CA VAL A 281 1.37 11.35 -25.70
C VAL A 281 0.14 11.41 -26.60
N ASP A 282 0.31 11.88 -27.84
CA ASP A 282 -0.78 12.00 -28.81
C ASP A 282 -1.28 10.63 -29.33
N SER A 283 -0.35 9.75 -29.74
CA SER A 283 -0.66 8.41 -30.25
C SER A 283 0.20 7.30 -29.60
N PRO A 284 -0.27 6.69 -28.51
CA PRO A 284 0.39 5.54 -27.90
C PRO A 284 0.43 4.34 -28.86
N ARG A 285 1.59 3.67 -28.98
CA ARG A 285 1.74 2.48 -29.83
C ARG A 285 1.14 1.24 -29.15
N ALA A 286 0.86 0.20 -29.93
CA ALA A 286 0.40 -1.11 -29.43
C ALA A 286 1.28 -1.68 -28.29
N ALA A 287 2.61 -1.47 -28.36
CA ALA A 287 3.53 -1.89 -27.31
C ALA A 287 3.29 -1.18 -25.96
N THR A 288 2.83 0.07 -25.98
CA THR A 288 2.49 0.83 -24.76
C THR A 288 1.24 0.24 -24.11
N TYR A 289 0.20 -0.07 -24.90
CA TYR A 289 -0.99 -0.77 -24.39
C TYR A 289 -0.65 -2.13 -23.79
N GLY A 290 0.24 -2.90 -24.44
CA GLY A 290 0.73 -4.16 -23.88
C GLY A 290 1.40 -4.00 -22.52
N GLN A 291 2.16 -2.91 -22.32
CA GLN A 291 2.80 -2.62 -21.04
C GLN A 291 1.77 -2.30 -19.95
N ILE A 292 0.76 -1.47 -20.27
CA ILE A 292 -0.35 -1.15 -19.34
C ILE A 292 -1.06 -2.43 -18.90
N ILE A 293 -1.37 -3.31 -19.86
CA ILE A 293 -2.02 -4.60 -19.59
C ILE A 293 -1.14 -5.45 -18.68
N CYS A 294 0.17 -5.56 -18.94
CA CYS A 294 1.10 -6.28 -18.08
C CYS A 294 1.14 -5.70 -16.65
N THR A 295 1.17 -4.37 -16.50
CA THR A 295 1.15 -3.70 -15.19
C THR A 295 -0.12 -4.04 -14.40
N VAL A 296 -1.30 -4.00 -15.03
CA VAL A 296 -2.56 -4.42 -14.40
C VAL A 296 -2.51 -5.91 -14.00
N PHE A 297 -1.95 -6.76 -14.86
CA PHE A 297 -1.77 -8.17 -14.53
C PHE A 297 -0.79 -8.38 -13.36
N VAL A 298 0.24 -7.54 -13.18
CA VAL A 298 1.12 -7.64 -11.99
C VAL A 298 0.30 -7.47 -10.71
N ALA A 299 -0.53 -6.42 -10.62
CA ALA A 299 -1.39 -6.21 -9.44
C ALA A 299 -2.33 -7.39 -9.19
N TYR A 300 -2.96 -7.91 -10.25
CA TYR A 300 -3.85 -9.07 -10.15
C TYR A 300 -3.11 -10.35 -9.74
N MET A 301 -1.91 -10.59 -10.27
CA MET A 301 -1.08 -11.74 -9.88
C MET A 301 -0.63 -11.64 -8.41
N VAL A 302 -0.30 -10.44 -7.91
CA VAL A 302 0.01 -10.22 -6.49
C VAL A 302 -1.18 -10.61 -5.61
N TYR A 303 -2.40 -10.19 -5.99
CA TYR A 303 -3.63 -10.59 -5.32
C TYR A 303 -3.79 -12.12 -5.29
N LEU A 304 -3.63 -12.79 -6.44
CA LEU A 304 -3.71 -14.25 -6.51
C LEU A 304 -2.66 -14.93 -5.64
N LEU A 305 -1.40 -14.52 -5.75
CA LEU A 305 -0.28 -15.09 -4.99
C LEU A 305 -0.51 -15.04 -3.47
N TYR A 306 -1.12 -13.97 -2.96
CA TYR A 306 -1.42 -13.84 -1.54
C TYR A 306 -2.69 -14.62 -1.11
N PHE A 307 -3.84 -14.34 -1.71
CA PHE A 307 -5.13 -14.85 -1.20
C PHE A 307 -5.43 -16.30 -1.55
N THR A 308 -4.95 -16.81 -2.68
CA THR A 308 -5.29 -18.18 -3.10
C THR A 308 -4.42 -19.26 -2.44
N HIS A 309 -3.29 -18.90 -1.83
CA HIS A 309 -2.29 -19.88 -1.37
C HIS A 309 -2.16 -20.00 0.15
N ILE A 310 -2.76 -19.10 0.93
CA ILE A 310 -2.67 -19.11 2.39
C ILE A 310 -4.00 -19.64 2.95
N GLU A 311 -4.02 -20.89 3.42
CA GLU A 311 -5.15 -21.43 4.20
C GLU A 311 -5.03 -20.98 5.67
N HIS A 312 -6.06 -20.32 6.20
CA HIS A 312 -5.98 -19.58 7.46
C HIS A 312 -6.29 -20.42 8.73
N ASP A 313 -6.71 -21.68 8.57
CA ASP A 313 -7.53 -22.33 9.60
C ASP A 313 -6.77 -22.99 10.76
N LYS A 314 -5.44 -23.14 10.73
CA LYS A 314 -4.72 -23.96 11.73
C LYS A 314 -3.37 -23.42 12.22
N PHE A 315 -3.27 -22.11 12.48
CA PHE A 315 -2.04 -21.57 13.08
C PHE A 315 -1.89 -21.94 14.57
N GLY A 316 -0.67 -22.33 14.95
CA GLY A 316 -0.23 -22.33 16.34
C GLY A 316 0.03 -20.90 16.83
N THR A 317 0.01 -20.65 18.14
CA THR A 317 0.16 -19.29 18.72
C THR A 317 1.45 -18.59 18.28
N ILE A 318 2.59 -19.27 18.36
CA ILE A 318 3.90 -18.71 17.98
C ILE A 318 4.00 -18.50 16.46
N ARG A 319 3.48 -19.45 15.68
CA ARG A 319 3.50 -19.37 14.21
C ARG A 319 2.66 -18.21 13.70
N GLN A 320 1.51 -17.96 14.33
CA GLN A 320 0.68 -16.81 14.02
C GLN A 320 1.43 -15.49 14.28
N GLN A 321 2.21 -15.38 15.36
CA GLN A 321 2.99 -14.18 15.64
C GLN A 321 4.10 -13.93 14.62
N ILE A 322 4.85 -14.99 14.26
CA ILE A 322 5.89 -14.89 13.21
C ILE A 322 5.24 -14.50 11.89
N TRP A 323 4.10 -15.11 11.56
CA TRP A 323 3.32 -14.79 10.37
C TRP A 323 2.87 -13.32 10.36
N THR A 324 2.40 -12.77 11.50
CA THR A 324 2.07 -11.33 11.64
C THR A 324 3.27 -10.43 11.36
N ILE A 325 4.46 -10.71 11.91
CA ILE A 325 5.66 -9.88 11.67
C ILE A 325 6.08 -9.97 10.19
N LEU A 326 5.95 -11.13 9.55
CA LEU A 326 6.27 -11.31 8.13
C LEU A 326 5.36 -10.50 7.18
N HIS A 327 4.25 -9.94 7.65
CA HIS A 327 3.45 -9.01 6.84
C HIS A 327 4.15 -7.67 6.62
N TYR A 328 5.03 -7.23 7.53
CA TYR A 328 5.80 -6.01 7.32
C TYR A 328 6.64 -6.07 6.03
N PRO A 329 7.58 -7.03 5.87
CA PRO A 329 8.35 -7.12 4.63
C PRO A 329 7.47 -7.50 3.42
N LEU A 330 6.34 -8.21 3.63
CA LEU A 330 5.40 -8.51 2.54
C LEU A 330 4.72 -7.25 2.02
N HIS A 331 4.10 -6.45 2.89
CA HIS A 331 3.39 -5.22 2.49
C HIS A 331 4.36 -4.23 1.84
N LEU A 332 5.59 -4.12 2.37
CA LEU A 332 6.64 -3.33 1.75
C LEU A 332 6.99 -3.83 0.34
N ALA A 333 7.17 -5.14 0.17
CA ALA A 333 7.47 -5.73 -1.13
C ALA A 333 6.32 -5.55 -2.12
N ILE A 334 5.06 -5.68 -1.68
CA ILE A 334 3.87 -5.40 -2.49
C ILE A 334 3.87 -3.94 -2.94
N LEU A 335 3.98 -3.01 -1.99
CA LEU A 335 4.01 -1.57 -2.25
C LEU A 335 5.06 -1.20 -3.31
N LEU A 336 6.32 -1.60 -3.09
CA LEU A 336 7.43 -1.29 -3.99
C LEU A 336 7.28 -1.99 -5.36
N THR A 337 6.71 -3.20 -5.39
CA THR A 337 6.45 -3.90 -6.66
C THR A 337 5.37 -3.17 -7.46
N THR A 338 4.27 -2.78 -6.83
CA THR A 338 3.16 -2.10 -7.51
C THR A 338 3.51 -0.68 -7.93
N ASP A 339 4.23 0.06 -7.08
CA ASP A 339 4.73 1.38 -7.40
C ASP A 339 5.75 1.33 -8.57
N GLY A 340 6.76 0.46 -8.48
CA GLY A 340 7.73 0.25 -9.55
C GLY A 340 7.09 -0.20 -10.87
N ALA A 341 6.10 -1.10 -10.82
CA ALA A 341 5.33 -1.50 -11.99
C ALA A 341 4.52 -0.34 -12.60
N SER A 342 4.00 0.56 -11.76
CA SER A 342 3.28 1.75 -12.20
C SER A 342 4.23 2.70 -12.96
N PHE A 343 5.43 2.93 -12.44
CA PHE A 343 6.43 3.80 -13.08
C PHE A 343 6.94 3.18 -14.37
N LEU A 344 7.35 1.91 -14.34
CA LEU A 344 7.89 1.19 -15.51
C LEU A 344 6.86 0.95 -16.61
N MET A 345 5.58 1.24 -16.36
CA MET A 345 4.57 1.33 -17.40
C MET A 345 4.87 2.46 -18.41
N LEU A 346 5.46 3.57 -17.94
CA LEU A 346 5.86 4.72 -18.75
C LEU A 346 7.16 4.48 -19.52
N SER A 347 7.98 3.52 -19.05
CA SER A 347 9.36 3.28 -19.53
C SER A 347 9.46 3.13 -21.05
N ARG A 348 8.49 2.50 -21.73
CA ARG A 348 8.51 2.35 -23.20
C ARG A 348 8.40 3.68 -23.92
N SER A 349 7.54 4.56 -23.42
CA SER A 349 7.34 5.89 -24.01
C SER A 349 8.55 6.78 -23.71
N MET A 350 8.96 6.81 -22.45
CA MET A 350 10.13 7.59 -22.00
C MET A 350 11.41 7.14 -22.70
N TYR A 351 11.71 5.84 -22.74
CA TYR A 351 12.90 5.31 -23.42
C TYR A 351 12.93 5.67 -24.91
N ARG A 352 11.78 5.61 -25.60
CA ARG A 352 11.69 6.04 -27.01
C ARG A 352 11.99 7.53 -27.15
N MET A 353 11.42 8.34 -26.25
CA MET A 353 11.63 9.79 -26.21
C MET A 353 13.11 10.13 -26.02
N THR A 354 13.69 9.68 -24.91
CA THR A 354 15.10 9.90 -24.58
C THR A 354 16.02 9.39 -25.67
N ARG A 355 15.78 8.20 -26.25
CA ARG A 355 16.62 7.71 -27.37
C ARG A 355 16.54 8.58 -28.62
N THR A 356 15.36 9.09 -28.94
CA THR A 356 15.15 9.94 -30.11
C THR A 356 15.81 11.31 -29.91
N TRP A 357 15.81 11.79 -28.67
CA TRP A 357 16.47 13.00 -28.23
C TRP A 357 18.00 12.87 -28.22
N VAL A 358 18.54 11.84 -27.56
CA VAL A 358 19.98 11.55 -27.51
C VAL A 358 20.57 11.32 -28.90
N ALA A 359 19.85 10.65 -29.81
CA ALA A 359 20.31 10.44 -31.19
C ALA A 359 20.43 11.73 -32.02
N ARG A 360 19.84 12.84 -31.56
CA ARG A 360 19.93 14.18 -32.16
C ARG A 360 20.98 15.05 -31.51
N TRP A 361 21.57 14.62 -30.39
CA TRP A 361 22.66 15.35 -29.78
C TRP A 361 23.77 15.59 -30.82
N PRO A 362 24.27 16.83 -31.00
CA PRO A 362 25.26 17.12 -32.03
C PRO A 362 26.48 16.19 -31.98
N LEU A 363 27.02 15.94 -30.79
CA LEU A 363 28.19 15.08 -30.63
C LEU A 363 27.89 13.57 -30.74
N TYR A 364 26.63 13.18 -30.99
CA TYR A 364 26.30 11.80 -31.33
C TYR A 364 26.87 11.40 -32.70
N LYS A 365 26.90 12.35 -33.65
CA LYS A 365 27.44 12.14 -35.01
C LYS A 365 28.85 12.70 -35.20
N TYR A 366 29.21 13.73 -34.44
CA TYR A 366 30.47 14.46 -34.57
C TYR A 366 31.38 14.24 -33.35
N HIS A 367 32.70 14.16 -33.56
CA HIS A 367 33.64 13.86 -32.48
C HIS A 367 33.88 15.06 -31.55
N ASN A 368 33.74 16.27 -32.06
CA ASN A 368 33.93 17.50 -31.30
C ASN A 368 33.06 18.64 -31.86
N TRP A 369 32.93 19.72 -31.09
CA TRP A 369 32.14 20.90 -31.47
C TRP A 369 32.70 21.62 -32.71
N GLY A 370 34.02 21.57 -32.94
CA GLY A 370 34.64 22.18 -34.11
C GLY A 370 34.20 21.52 -35.42
N ASP A 371 34.13 20.18 -35.43
CA ASP A 371 33.65 19.41 -36.58
C ASP A 371 32.17 19.68 -36.85
N PHE A 372 31.36 19.74 -35.79
CA PHE A 372 29.94 20.08 -35.89
C PHE A 372 29.73 21.48 -36.48
N PHE A 373 30.28 22.51 -35.83
CA PHE A 373 30.11 23.91 -36.28
C PHE A 373 30.76 24.16 -37.64
N GLY A 374 31.81 23.41 -38.00
CA GLY A 374 32.46 23.46 -39.31
C GLY A 374 31.59 23.02 -40.48
N THR A 375 30.46 22.35 -40.24
CA THR A 375 29.51 21.99 -41.31
C THR A 375 28.55 23.12 -41.70
N PHE A 376 28.51 24.22 -40.95
CA PHE A 376 27.58 25.33 -41.15
C PHE A 376 28.28 26.58 -41.68
N SER A 377 27.56 27.40 -42.44
CA SER A 377 28.09 28.64 -43.01
C SER A 377 27.73 29.87 -42.16
N SER A 378 26.66 29.78 -41.36
CA SER A 378 26.15 30.86 -40.53
C SER A 378 25.54 30.36 -39.20
N PRO A 379 25.39 31.22 -38.18
CA PRO A 379 24.64 30.90 -36.97
C PRO A 379 23.18 30.50 -37.25
N GLN A 380 22.55 31.10 -38.27
CA GLN A 380 21.17 30.82 -38.66
C GLN A 380 20.98 29.36 -39.10
N ASP A 381 21.97 28.79 -39.80
CA ASP A 381 21.91 27.38 -40.22
C ASP A 381 21.92 26.43 -39.00
N VAL A 382 22.63 26.81 -37.94
CA VAL A 382 22.67 26.04 -36.67
C VAL A 382 21.32 26.12 -35.98
N VAL A 383 20.74 27.33 -35.88
CA VAL A 383 19.41 27.55 -35.31
C VAL A 383 18.34 26.76 -36.05
N TYR A 384 18.34 26.82 -37.39
CA TYR A 384 17.39 26.07 -38.22
C TYR A 384 17.45 24.57 -37.96
N LEU A 385 18.65 23.99 -37.79
CA LEU A 385 18.78 22.58 -37.44
C LEU A 385 18.18 22.28 -36.05
N LEU A 386 18.49 23.12 -35.06
CA LEU A 386 17.98 22.92 -33.69
C LEU A 386 16.46 23.03 -33.63
N GLU A 387 15.86 23.99 -34.33
CA GLU A 387 14.41 24.11 -34.47
C GLU A 387 13.80 22.86 -35.11
N ALA A 388 14.39 22.38 -36.21
CA ALA A 388 13.94 21.15 -36.87
C ALA A 388 14.05 19.92 -35.94
N ASP A 389 15.08 19.86 -35.09
CA ASP A 389 15.21 18.79 -34.09
C ASP A 389 14.11 18.87 -33.01
N MET A 390 13.70 20.08 -32.59
CA MET A 390 12.53 20.27 -31.70
C MET A 390 11.23 19.84 -32.39
N ASP A 391 11.02 20.23 -33.65
CA ASP A 391 9.82 19.91 -34.41
C ASP A 391 9.63 18.39 -34.54
N VAL A 392 10.72 17.65 -34.76
CA VAL A 392 10.62 16.18 -34.80
C VAL A 392 10.35 15.57 -33.43
N LEU A 393 10.91 16.12 -32.35
CA LEU A 393 10.56 15.68 -30.99
C LEU A 393 9.06 15.88 -30.73
N TRP A 394 8.56 17.03 -31.18
CA TRP A 394 7.18 17.47 -31.06
C TRP A 394 6.21 16.59 -31.84
N GLU A 395 6.33 16.54 -33.17
CA GLU A 395 5.39 15.85 -34.08
C GLU A 395 5.29 14.35 -33.81
N VAL A 396 6.36 13.72 -33.31
CA VAL A 396 6.44 12.27 -33.19
C VAL A 396 5.93 11.77 -31.83
N MET A 397 5.92 12.59 -30.78
CA MET A 397 5.86 12.05 -29.42
C MET A 397 5.02 12.80 -28.37
N LEU A 398 4.72 14.10 -28.52
CA LEU A 398 3.97 14.87 -27.51
C LEU A 398 2.62 15.37 -28.05
N LYS A 399 1.66 15.56 -27.14
CA LYS A 399 0.26 15.92 -27.46
C LYS A 399 -0.04 17.42 -27.46
N ASP A 400 0.67 18.22 -26.67
CA ASP A 400 0.58 19.70 -26.70
C ASP A 400 1.96 20.40 -26.74
N PRO A 401 2.31 21.20 -27.78
CA PRO A 401 3.67 21.76 -27.95
C PRO A 401 3.91 22.89 -26.97
N ILE A 402 2.82 23.60 -26.69
CA ILE A 402 2.80 24.78 -25.84
C ILE A 402 3.19 24.35 -24.42
N ARG A 403 2.87 23.12 -24.04
CA ARG A 403 3.21 22.58 -22.72
C ARG A 403 4.72 22.44 -22.53
N LEU A 404 5.46 21.89 -23.51
CA LEU A 404 6.92 21.80 -23.41
C LEU A 404 7.56 23.19 -23.38
N LEU A 405 7.07 24.13 -24.19
CA LEU A 405 7.51 25.53 -24.19
C LEU A 405 7.24 26.22 -22.83
N SER A 406 6.15 25.85 -22.16
CA SER A 406 5.80 26.38 -20.83
C SER A 406 6.73 25.86 -19.73
N LEU A 407 7.26 24.64 -19.88
CA LEU A 407 8.21 24.02 -18.95
C LEU A 407 9.63 24.54 -19.18
N TYR A 408 10.05 24.65 -20.44
CA TYR A 408 11.34 25.20 -20.82
C TYR A 408 11.23 26.01 -22.11
N ASN A 409 11.61 27.29 -22.04
CA ASN A 409 11.56 28.19 -23.19
C ASN A 409 12.76 27.92 -24.13
N TYR A 410 12.67 26.82 -24.88
CA TYR A 410 13.70 26.37 -25.81
C TYR A 410 13.90 27.34 -26.97
N THR A 411 12.85 28.05 -27.43
CA THR A 411 12.97 29.01 -28.53
C THR A 411 13.91 30.15 -28.16
N ARG A 412 13.78 30.72 -26.95
CA ARG A 412 14.72 31.74 -26.45
C ARG A 412 16.16 31.22 -26.37
N ALA A 413 16.34 29.97 -25.93
CA ALA A 413 17.66 29.36 -25.84
C ALA A 413 18.29 29.19 -27.22
N ILE A 414 17.50 28.76 -28.21
CA ILE A 414 17.92 28.63 -29.61
C ILE A 414 18.25 30.01 -30.21
N ASP A 415 17.36 31.00 -30.09
CA ASP A 415 17.56 32.37 -30.60
C ASP A 415 18.83 33.03 -30.04
N SER A 416 19.19 32.70 -28.79
CA SER A 416 20.38 33.26 -28.14
C SER A 416 21.69 32.90 -28.87
N ILE A 417 21.71 31.81 -29.65
CA ILE A 417 22.87 31.37 -30.44
C ILE A 417 23.18 32.34 -31.58
N GLU A 418 22.16 32.98 -32.17
CA GLU A 418 22.37 33.97 -33.24
C GLU A 418 23.00 35.27 -32.72
N THR A 419 22.72 35.59 -31.45
CA THR A 419 23.11 36.87 -30.83
C THR A 419 24.47 36.83 -30.12
N ILE A 420 25.21 35.74 -30.24
CA ILE A 420 26.53 35.59 -29.60
C ILE A 420 27.51 36.64 -30.15
N GLU A 421 28.05 37.48 -29.26
CA GLU A 421 29.02 38.55 -29.56
C GLU A 421 30.45 38.01 -29.83
N ALA A 422 30.59 37.16 -30.84
CA ALA A 422 31.87 36.66 -31.33
C ALA A 422 31.77 36.31 -32.82
N PRO A 423 32.87 36.41 -33.60
CA PRO A 423 32.87 35.96 -34.99
C PRO A 423 32.47 34.49 -35.07
N PHE A 424 31.54 34.19 -35.98
CA PHE A 424 31.07 32.82 -36.20
C PHE A 424 32.25 31.87 -36.42
N ASN A 425 32.14 30.66 -35.85
CA ASN A 425 33.15 29.61 -35.92
C ASN A 425 34.52 29.95 -35.27
N SER A 426 34.65 31.08 -34.57
CA SER A 426 35.82 31.33 -33.71
C SER A 426 35.76 30.44 -32.46
N THR A 427 36.92 30.12 -31.85
CA THR A 427 36.97 29.29 -30.64
C THR A 427 36.11 29.85 -29.50
N LYS A 428 36.04 31.18 -29.38
CA LYS A 428 35.19 31.85 -28.37
C LYS A 428 33.70 31.64 -28.68
N TRP A 429 33.29 31.82 -29.94
CA TRP A 429 31.92 31.58 -30.37
C TRP A 429 31.52 30.12 -30.18
N GLN A 430 32.37 29.17 -30.60
CA GLN A 430 32.12 27.74 -30.46
C GLN A 430 31.93 27.32 -29.01
N ASN A 431 32.76 27.81 -28.08
CA ASN A 431 32.64 27.49 -26.66
C ASN A 431 31.33 28.04 -26.06
N GLN A 432 30.93 29.26 -26.44
CA GLN A 432 29.67 29.86 -25.97
C GLN A 432 28.46 29.12 -26.56
N ALA A 433 28.45 28.87 -27.86
CA ALA A 433 27.39 28.12 -28.53
C ALA A 433 27.27 26.68 -27.98
N ALA A 434 28.40 25.99 -27.77
CA ALA A 434 28.42 24.65 -27.18
C ALA A 434 27.82 24.62 -25.77
N ALA A 435 28.13 25.62 -24.93
CA ALA A 435 27.55 25.75 -23.60
C ALA A 435 26.03 25.97 -23.67
N THR A 436 25.56 26.89 -24.52
CA THR A 436 24.13 27.15 -24.74
C THR A 436 23.39 25.91 -25.25
N ILE A 437 23.96 25.18 -26.22
CA ILE A 437 23.35 23.96 -26.76
C ILE A 437 23.31 22.85 -25.69
N SER A 438 24.33 22.74 -24.86
CA SER A 438 24.34 21.77 -23.75
C SER A 438 23.26 22.08 -22.70
N GLU A 439 23.09 23.37 -22.37
CA GLU A 439 22.04 23.81 -21.44
C GLU A 439 20.63 23.61 -22.03
N LEU A 440 20.45 23.91 -23.32
CA LEU A 440 19.24 23.61 -24.08
C LEU A 440 18.89 22.12 -24.01
N TRP A 441 19.87 21.23 -24.21
CA TRP A 441 19.63 19.79 -24.21
C TRP A 441 19.19 19.27 -22.85
N ASN A 442 19.88 19.70 -21.79
CA ASN A 442 19.55 19.36 -20.41
C ASN A 442 18.18 19.94 -20.01
N GLY A 443 17.87 21.17 -20.42
CA GLY A 443 16.60 21.83 -20.13
C GLY A 443 15.40 21.16 -20.80
N VAL A 444 15.53 20.77 -22.07
CA VAL A 444 14.50 20.01 -22.79
C VAL A 444 14.35 18.60 -22.23
N GLU A 445 15.45 17.92 -21.89
CA GLU A 445 15.39 16.62 -21.22
C GLU A 445 14.63 16.70 -19.90
N LEU A 446 14.94 17.69 -19.06
CA LEU A 446 14.22 17.93 -17.82
C LEU A 446 12.73 18.21 -18.06
N ALA A 447 12.39 19.03 -19.06
CA ALA A 447 11.00 19.31 -19.43
C ALA A 447 10.25 18.04 -19.89
N ILE A 448 10.92 17.15 -20.63
CA ILE A 448 10.36 15.86 -21.04
C ILE A 448 10.01 15.01 -19.82
N PHE A 449 10.93 14.85 -18.88
CA PHE A 449 10.68 14.04 -17.68
C PHE A 449 9.58 14.65 -16.79
N HIS A 450 9.56 15.97 -16.66
CA HIS A 450 8.49 16.69 -15.96
C HIS A 450 7.12 16.46 -16.60
N GLU A 451 7.04 16.37 -17.94
CA GLU A 451 5.78 16.04 -18.63
C GLU A 451 5.26 14.62 -18.28
N TYR A 452 6.15 13.69 -17.96
CA TYR A 452 5.81 12.36 -17.44
C TYR A 452 5.59 12.34 -15.92
N GLY A 453 5.62 13.51 -15.26
CA GLY A 453 5.43 13.66 -13.82
C GLY A 453 6.65 13.25 -12.99
N VAL A 454 7.83 13.18 -13.60
CA VAL A 454 9.08 12.86 -12.90
C VAL A 454 9.80 14.15 -12.57
N GLU A 455 9.93 14.44 -11.29
CA GLU A 455 10.62 15.62 -10.78
C GLU A 455 11.94 15.23 -10.09
N PRO A 456 13.01 16.01 -10.26
CA PRO A 456 14.25 15.78 -9.51
C PRO A 456 14.00 16.05 -8.02
N HIS A 457 14.43 15.12 -7.16
CA HIS A 457 14.39 15.35 -5.72
C HIS A 457 15.53 16.26 -5.30
N ILE A 458 15.26 17.55 -5.15
CA ILE A 458 16.23 18.54 -4.67
C ILE A 458 16.17 18.55 -3.13
N PRO A 459 17.26 18.17 -2.44
CA PRO A 459 17.31 18.18 -0.99
C PRO A 459 16.97 19.55 -0.40
N ILE A 460 16.25 19.57 0.74
CA ILE A 460 15.83 20.83 1.37
C ILE A 460 17.05 21.71 1.66
N GLY A 461 16.99 22.98 1.21
CA GLY A 461 18.03 23.98 1.40
C GLY A 461 19.15 23.98 0.34
N GLN A 462 19.04 23.15 -0.70
CA GLN A 462 19.92 23.19 -1.87
C GLN A 462 19.23 23.77 -3.10
N SER A 463 20.01 24.34 -4.01
CA SER A 463 19.57 24.76 -5.34
C SER A 463 20.49 24.12 -6.38
N TRP A 464 19.93 23.31 -7.26
CA TRP A 464 20.68 22.63 -8.31
C TRP A 464 20.55 23.39 -9.64
N THR A 465 21.64 23.42 -10.40
CA THR A 465 21.65 23.90 -11.79
C THR A 465 20.81 22.99 -12.69
N ILE A 466 20.40 23.48 -13.88
CA ILE A 466 19.63 22.67 -14.85
C ILE A 466 20.40 21.39 -15.22
N LYS A 467 21.73 21.49 -15.33
CA LYS A 467 22.60 20.36 -15.60
C LYS A 467 22.53 19.30 -14.49
N GLU A 468 22.71 19.71 -13.23
CA GLU A 468 22.64 18.78 -12.08
C GLU A 468 21.24 18.12 -11.96
N GLN A 469 20.19 18.89 -12.25
CA GLN A 469 18.82 18.35 -12.28
C GLN A 469 18.65 17.31 -13.39
N ALA A 470 19.13 17.59 -14.61
CA ALA A 470 19.08 16.66 -15.74
C ALA A 470 19.89 15.37 -15.48
N GLU A 471 21.10 15.50 -14.93
CA GLU A 471 21.94 14.36 -14.55
C GLU A 471 21.27 13.48 -13.47
N SER A 472 20.51 14.09 -12.55
CA SER A 472 19.79 13.34 -11.51
C SER A 472 18.64 12.48 -12.05
N ILE A 473 18.03 12.89 -13.17
CA ILE A 473 16.89 12.18 -13.77
C ILE A 473 17.31 11.14 -14.83
N GLU A 474 18.50 11.27 -15.42
CA GLU A 474 19.02 10.36 -16.45
C GLU A 474 19.05 8.89 -15.97
N GLY A 475 19.47 8.67 -14.72
CA GLY A 475 19.57 7.34 -14.11
C GLY A 475 18.28 6.76 -13.54
N VAL A 476 17.17 7.51 -13.53
CA VAL A 476 15.93 7.14 -12.80
C VAL A 476 15.33 5.84 -13.32
N LEU A 477 15.28 5.64 -14.65
CA LEU A 477 14.74 4.41 -15.22
C LEU A 477 15.52 3.16 -14.79
N GLY A 478 16.85 3.27 -14.67
CA GLY A 478 17.71 2.19 -14.18
C GLY A 478 17.50 1.93 -12.69
N SER A 479 17.49 2.99 -11.88
CA SER A 479 17.19 2.91 -10.43
C SER A 479 15.84 2.25 -10.17
N VAL A 480 14.80 2.67 -10.90
CA VAL A 480 13.46 2.13 -10.78
C VAL A 480 13.39 0.67 -11.16
N TYR A 481 14.03 0.30 -12.26
CA TYR A 481 14.11 -1.09 -12.69
C TYR A 481 14.77 -1.99 -11.65
N LEU A 482 15.87 -1.54 -11.03
CA LEU A 482 16.58 -2.31 -10.03
C LEU A 482 15.75 -2.52 -8.75
N TYR A 483 15.14 -1.48 -8.20
CA TYR A 483 14.31 -1.66 -7.00
C TYR A 483 13.05 -2.46 -7.30
N PHE A 484 12.47 -2.32 -8.49
CA PHE A 484 11.31 -3.11 -8.92
C PHE A 484 11.64 -4.61 -8.96
N CYS A 485 12.75 -4.99 -9.60
CA CYS A 485 13.21 -6.37 -9.63
C CYS A 485 13.54 -6.91 -8.23
N PHE A 486 14.17 -6.09 -7.38
CA PHE A 486 14.44 -6.43 -5.99
C PHE A 486 13.14 -6.67 -5.20
N ALA A 487 12.16 -5.76 -5.30
CA ALA A 487 10.88 -5.86 -4.61
C ALA A 487 10.06 -7.06 -5.09
N ALA A 488 9.99 -7.27 -6.41
CA ALA A 488 9.23 -8.35 -7.01
C ALA A 488 9.79 -9.73 -6.62
N GLY A 489 11.11 -9.89 -6.65
CA GLY A 489 11.74 -11.11 -6.16
C GLY A 489 11.55 -11.31 -4.66
N SER A 490 11.66 -10.23 -3.87
CA SER A 490 11.50 -10.27 -2.41
C SER A 490 10.10 -10.69 -2.01
N LEU A 491 9.08 -10.24 -2.76
CA LEU A 491 7.69 -10.66 -2.56
C LEU A 491 7.55 -12.18 -2.62
N LEU A 492 8.11 -12.82 -3.66
CA LEU A 492 8.06 -14.28 -3.80
C LEU A 492 8.84 -15.00 -2.69
N LEU A 493 10.00 -14.47 -2.30
CA LEU A 493 10.80 -15.03 -1.20
C LEU A 493 10.05 -14.94 0.13
N VAL A 494 9.45 -13.80 0.45
CA VAL A 494 8.66 -13.61 1.67
C VAL A 494 7.44 -14.52 1.67
N LEU A 495 6.71 -14.64 0.54
CA LEU A 495 5.61 -15.60 0.41
C LEU A 495 6.07 -17.05 0.59
N ALA A 496 7.26 -17.42 0.11
CA ALA A 496 7.82 -18.75 0.33
C ALA A 496 8.08 -19.02 1.83
N VAL A 497 8.65 -18.03 2.54
CA VAL A 497 8.87 -18.09 3.99
C VAL A 497 7.53 -18.16 4.75
N MET A 498 6.56 -17.33 4.38
CA MET A 498 5.22 -17.36 4.99
C MET A 498 4.53 -18.70 4.76
N GLY A 499 4.64 -19.26 3.55
CA GLY A 499 4.19 -20.60 3.23
C GLY A 499 4.79 -21.62 4.19
N PHE A 500 6.11 -21.62 4.38
CA PHE A 500 6.79 -22.54 5.31
C PHE A 500 6.22 -22.50 6.74
N PHE A 501 5.84 -21.32 7.25
CA PHE A 501 5.26 -21.19 8.59
C PHE A 501 3.76 -21.51 8.68
N ALA A 502 3.05 -21.55 7.55
CA ALA A 502 1.59 -21.68 7.51
C ALA A 502 1.04 -23.02 8.00
N LYS A 503 1.68 -24.15 7.65
CA LYS A 503 1.19 -25.49 8.00
C LYS A 503 2.15 -26.22 8.94
N ARG A 504 1.59 -26.96 9.92
CA ARG A 504 2.37 -27.75 10.90
C ARG A 504 3.15 -28.89 10.23
N GLU A 505 2.51 -29.57 9.30
CA GLU A 505 3.07 -30.65 8.50
C GLU A 505 3.12 -30.18 7.05
N ILE A 506 4.33 -30.12 6.49
CA ILE A 506 4.57 -29.64 5.13
C ILE A 506 4.49 -30.85 4.19
N SER A 507 3.50 -30.86 3.30
CA SER A 507 3.37 -31.89 2.26
C SER A 507 4.47 -31.74 1.20
N ARG A 508 4.71 -32.81 0.42
CA ARG A 508 5.67 -32.76 -0.71
C ARG A 508 5.26 -31.73 -1.78
N SER A 509 3.96 -31.53 -2.00
CA SER A 509 3.42 -30.51 -2.91
C SER A 509 3.75 -29.10 -2.43
N MET A 510 3.67 -28.85 -1.13
CA MET A 510 3.98 -27.56 -0.53
C MET A 510 5.47 -27.24 -0.59
N TRP A 511 6.35 -28.23 -0.38
CA TRP A 511 7.80 -28.07 -0.60
C TRP A 511 8.12 -27.70 -2.05
N LEU A 512 7.43 -28.30 -3.02
CA LEU A 512 7.60 -27.96 -4.44
C LEU A 512 7.14 -26.52 -4.72
N SER A 513 5.97 -26.11 -4.20
CA SER A 513 5.45 -24.74 -4.31
C SER A 513 6.42 -23.70 -3.72
N ILE A 514 6.97 -23.97 -2.53
CA ILE A 514 7.99 -23.11 -1.89
C ILE A 514 9.26 -23.05 -2.76
N GLY A 515 9.73 -24.18 -3.27
CA GLY A 515 10.91 -24.25 -4.14
C GLY A 515 10.75 -23.43 -5.43
N ILE A 516 9.58 -23.48 -6.06
CA ILE A 516 9.27 -22.69 -7.27
C ILE A 516 9.28 -21.19 -6.97
N LYS A 517 8.68 -20.76 -5.84
CA LYS A 517 8.71 -19.35 -5.41
C LYS A 517 10.14 -18.86 -5.16
N VAL A 518 10.96 -19.66 -4.48
CA VAL A 518 12.38 -19.31 -4.23
C VAL A 518 13.17 -19.21 -5.53
N LEU A 519 13.01 -20.19 -6.42
CA LEU A 519 13.67 -20.19 -7.72
C LEU A 519 13.28 -18.97 -8.55
N MET A 520 11.98 -18.73 -8.73
CA MET A 520 11.49 -17.61 -9.54
C MET A 520 11.84 -16.26 -8.89
N GLY A 521 11.75 -16.13 -7.57
CA GLY A 521 12.15 -14.93 -6.84
C GLY A 521 13.63 -14.60 -7.06
N THR A 522 14.50 -15.61 -7.05
CA THR A 522 15.93 -15.45 -7.33
C THR A 522 16.18 -15.06 -8.78
N VAL A 523 15.45 -15.67 -9.74
CA VAL A 523 15.56 -15.34 -11.17
C VAL A 523 15.14 -13.89 -11.45
N VAL A 524 14.05 -13.43 -10.85
CA VAL A 524 13.58 -12.03 -11.00
C VAL A 524 14.58 -11.03 -10.39
N MET A 525 15.37 -11.41 -9.40
CA MET A 525 16.43 -10.59 -8.80
C MET A 525 17.75 -10.55 -9.60
N LEU A 526 17.93 -11.37 -10.63
CA LEU A 526 19.18 -11.40 -11.41
C LEU A 526 19.67 -10.03 -11.89
N PRO A 527 18.81 -9.08 -12.33
CA PRO A 527 19.26 -7.74 -12.72
C PRO A 527 19.95 -6.96 -11.60
N VAL A 528 19.54 -7.18 -10.34
CA VAL A 528 20.16 -6.57 -9.15
C VAL A 528 21.57 -7.12 -8.92
N ILE A 529 21.81 -8.37 -9.29
CA ILE A 529 23.14 -8.98 -9.24
C ILE A 529 23.98 -8.48 -10.42
N ALA A 530 23.37 -8.36 -11.60
CA ALA A 530 24.03 -7.87 -12.80
C ALA A 530 24.49 -6.40 -12.68
N SER A 531 23.83 -5.59 -11.84
CA SER A 531 24.21 -4.19 -11.62
C SER A 531 25.58 -4.00 -10.97
N TRP A 532 26.17 -5.06 -10.43
CA TRP A 532 27.55 -5.04 -9.93
C TRP A 532 28.58 -5.06 -11.07
N SER A 533 28.14 -5.35 -12.30
CA SER A 533 28.99 -5.51 -13.49
C SER A 533 28.63 -4.60 -14.66
N MET A 534 27.41 -4.06 -14.69
CA MET A 534 26.90 -3.22 -15.77
C MET A 534 26.55 -1.83 -15.24
N ASP A 535 26.82 -0.80 -16.03
CA ASP A 535 26.42 0.57 -15.71
C ASP A 535 24.90 0.75 -15.76
N ILE A 536 24.41 1.75 -15.02
CA ILE A 536 22.97 2.05 -14.86
C ILE A 536 22.29 2.30 -16.21
N ASP A 537 22.98 2.90 -17.18
CA ASP A 537 22.43 3.16 -18.52
C ASP A 537 22.26 1.87 -19.33
N GLY A 538 23.21 0.94 -19.18
CA GLY A 538 23.12 -0.39 -19.75
C GLY A 538 21.94 -1.17 -19.18
N ILE A 539 21.68 -1.00 -17.89
CA ILE A 539 20.55 -1.59 -17.17
C ILE A 539 19.20 -0.97 -17.60
N ALA A 540 19.16 0.36 -17.78
CA ALA A 540 17.97 1.09 -18.21
C ALA A 540 17.41 0.60 -19.56
N SER A 541 18.27 0.04 -20.42
CA SER A 541 17.85 -0.56 -21.70
C SER A 541 16.88 -1.74 -21.55
N PHE A 542 16.84 -2.40 -20.38
CA PHE A 542 15.93 -3.52 -20.07
C PHE A 542 14.62 -3.07 -19.44
N ALA A 543 14.53 -1.83 -18.94
CA ALA A 543 13.32 -1.28 -18.31
C ALA A 543 12.04 -1.45 -19.18
N PRO A 544 12.07 -1.28 -20.52
CA PRO A 544 10.93 -1.52 -21.41
C PRO A 544 10.32 -2.94 -21.39
N TRP A 545 11.03 -3.94 -20.88
CA TRP A 545 10.58 -5.35 -20.85
C TRP A 545 10.36 -5.87 -19.42
N SER A 546 10.79 -5.10 -18.43
CA SER A 546 10.79 -5.45 -17.01
C SER A 546 9.44 -5.96 -16.50
N VAL A 547 8.39 -5.16 -16.66
CA VAL A 547 7.03 -5.49 -16.17
C VAL A 547 6.55 -6.78 -16.81
N ALA A 548 6.69 -6.94 -18.12
CA ALA A 548 6.26 -8.15 -18.83
C ALA A 548 6.99 -9.41 -18.34
N ILE A 549 8.30 -9.32 -18.09
CA ILE A 549 9.09 -10.44 -17.55
C ILE A 549 8.59 -10.83 -16.16
N VAL A 550 8.36 -9.86 -15.27
CA VAL A 550 7.83 -10.11 -13.92
C VAL A 550 6.41 -10.67 -13.97
N THR A 551 5.53 -10.14 -14.83
CA THR A 551 4.18 -10.67 -15.03
C THR A 551 4.23 -12.15 -15.43
N LEU A 552 5.08 -12.51 -16.39
CA LEU A 552 5.26 -13.90 -16.83
C LEU A 552 5.83 -14.78 -15.72
N GLY A 553 6.79 -14.27 -14.93
CA GLY A 553 7.35 -14.97 -13.79
C GLY A 553 6.29 -15.27 -12.72
N TYR A 554 5.48 -14.28 -12.35
CA TYR A 554 4.38 -14.45 -11.40
C TYR A 554 3.30 -15.39 -11.94
N PHE A 555 2.92 -15.24 -13.20
CA PHE A 555 1.98 -16.13 -13.86
C PHE A 555 2.45 -17.59 -13.82
N ALA A 556 3.74 -17.84 -14.11
CA ALA A 556 4.32 -19.17 -14.03
C ALA A 556 4.24 -19.77 -12.62
N VAL A 557 4.46 -18.96 -11.57
CA VAL A 557 4.32 -19.40 -10.16
C VAL A 557 2.86 -19.77 -9.87
N VAL A 558 1.91 -18.88 -10.19
CA VAL A 558 0.47 -19.10 -9.95
C VAL A 558 -0.03 -20.35 -10.67
N VAL A 559 0.30 -20.52 -11.95
CA VAL A 559 -0.08 -21.71 -12.73
C VAL A 559 0.55 -22.97 -12.13
N SER A 560 1.82 -22.91 -11.74
CA SER A 560 2.50 -24.05 -11.14
C SER A 560 1.81 -24.50 -9.85
N ASP A 561 1.43 -23.56 -8.99
CA ASP A 561 0.75 -23.88 -7.74
C ASP A 561 -0.66 -24.49 -7.97
N HIS A 562 -1.43 -23.94 -8.92
CA HIS A 562 -2.72 -24.53 -9.30
C HIS A 562 -2.59 -25.94 -9.86
N LEU A 563 -1.57 -26.18 -10.69
CA LEU A 563 -1.28 -27.53 -11.21
C LEU A 563 -0.91 -28.49 -10.08
N ILE A 564 -0.06 -28.06 -9.14
CA ILE A 564 0.32 -28.87 -7.98
C ILE A 564 -0.92 -29.26 -7.15
N ALA A 565 -1.81 -28.31 -6.85
CA ALA A 565 -3.04 -28.56 -6.12
C ALA A 565 -3.97 -29.53 -6.88
N TRP A 566 -4.09 -29.36 -8.19
CA TRP A 566 -4.87 -30.25 -9.05
C TRP A 566 -4.34 -31.69 -9.05
N PHE A 567 -3.01 -31.87 -9.15
CA PHE A 567 -2.39 -33.20 -9.09
C PHE A 567 -2.55 -33.87 -7.71
N GLU A 568 -2.49 -33.10 -6.62
CA GLU A 568 -2.70 -33.61 -5.27
C GLU A 568 -4.14 -34.12 -5.08
N LYS A 569 -5.13 -33.36 -5.58
CA LYS A 569 -6.54 -33.79 -5.59
C LYS A 569 -6.75 -35.07 -6.39
N ARG A 570 -6.06 -35.21 -7.53
CA ARG A 570 -6.16 -36.42 -8.38
C ARG A 570 -5.49 -37.65 -7.78
N ARG A 571 -4.43 -37.48 -6.99
CA ARG A 571 -3.71 -38.58 -6.32
C ARG A 571 -4.42 -39.12 -5.07
N ARG A 572 -5.32 -38.33 -4.47
CA ARG A 572 -6.20 -38.74 -3.36
C ARG A 572 -7.66 -38.76 -3.84
N PRO A 573 -8.09 -39.74 -4.68
CA PRO A 573 -9.52 -39.99 -4.83
C PRO A 573 -10.07 -40.33 -3.44
N SER A 574 -11.14 -39.66 -3.05
CA SER A 574 -11.80 -39.78 -1.75
C SER A 574 -12.16 -41.23 -1.43
N HIS A 575 -11.36 -41.87 -0.58
CA HIS A 575 -11.91 -42.84 0.37
C HIS A 575 -12.30 -42.05 1.62
N VAL A 576 -13.54 -42.23 2.06
CA VAL A 576 -14.22 -41.55 3.17
C VAL A 576 -14.96 -40.27 2.78
N GLU A 577 -16.05 -40.45 2.04
CA GLU A 577 -17.25 -39.62 2.15
C GLU A 577 -18.49 -40.54 2.20
N THR A 578 -18.46 -41.53 3.10
CA THR A 578 -19.60 -42.40 3.42
C THR A 578 -19.76 -42.51 4.93
N SER A 579 -19.99 -41.38 5.59
CA SER A 579 -20.49 -41.39 6.97
C SER A 579 -21.22 -40.09 7.35
N HIS A 580 -22.05 -39.50 6.48
CA HIS A 580 -23.08 -38.53 6.87
C HIS A 580 -24.34 -38.56 5.98
N LEU A 581 -24.62 -39.70 5.33
CA LEU A 581 -25.88 -39.93 4.61
C LEU A 581 -26.66 -41.05 5.30
N CYS A 582 -27.19 -40.76 6.50
CA CYS A 582 -28.35 -41.47 7.03
C CYS A 582 -29.02 -40.66 8.16
N ALA A 583 -29.85 -39.68 7.80
CA ALA A 583 -31.01 -39.25 8.60
C ALA A 583 -32.01 -38.51 7.70
N SER A 584 -32.98 -39.29 7.21
CA SER A 584 -34.38 -39.05 6.82
C SER A 584 -34.84 -37.74 6.13
N PRO A 585 -35.74 -37.84 5.12
CA PRO A 585 -36.31 -36.71 4.39
C PRO A 585 -37.58 -36.18 5.07
N ALA A 586 -37.66 -34.88 5.33
CA ALA A 586 -38.90 -34.10 5.35
C ALA A 586 -38.61 -32.60 5.54
N GLN A 587 -39.44 -31.76 4.92
CA GLN A 587 -39.51 -30.29 4.99
C GLN A 587 -38.66 -29.53 3.97
N MET A 588 -39.00 -29.77 2.70
CA MET A 588 -38.96 -28.76 1.65
C MET A 588 -40.14 -27.80 1.86
N THR A 589 -39.92 -26.67 2.55
CA THR A 589 -40.80 -25.49 2.45
C THR A 589 -40.04 -24.20 2.76
N THR A 590 -40.09 -23.30 1.77
CA THR A 590 -40.10 -21.84 1.87
C THR A 590 -38.89 -21.12 2.47
N HIS A 591 -37.97 -20.65 1.61
CA HIS A 591 -37.50 -19.25 1.57
C HIS A 591 -36.64 -19.00 0.31
N THR A 592 -37.21 -19.27 -0.86
CA THR A 592 -36.70 -18.81 -2.17
C THR A 592 -37.89 -18.32 -3.01
N ASN A 593 -38.63 -17.34 -2.48
CA ASN A 593 -39.74 -16.66 -3.16
C ASN A 593 -39.87 -15.18 -2.73
N ALA A 594 -38.76 -14.48 -2.48
CA ALA A 594 -38.76 -13.04 -2.17
C ALA A 594 -37.97 -12.17 -3.17
N ALA A 595 -37.45 -12.74 -4.26
CA ALA A 595 -36.74 -11.99 -5.30
C ALA A 595 -37.43 -12.02 -6.68
N PHE A 596 -38.49 -12.81 -6.83
CA PHE A 596 -39.28 -12.90 -8.07
C PHE A 596 -40.69 -12.26 -7.97
N ALA A 597 -41.00 -11.62 -6.84
CA ALA A 597 -42.29 -11.00 -6.56
C ALA A 597 -42.28 -9.45 -6.56
N PHE A 598 -41.27 -8.81 -7.17
CA PHE A 598 -41.27 -7.35 -7.37
C PHE A 598 -41.42 -6.94 -8.85
N LYS A 599 -41.61 -7.90 -9.76
CA LYS A 599 -41.71 -7.64 -11.21
C LYS A 599 -43.11 -7.84 -11.81
N ASN A 600 -44.12 -8.18 -11.00
CA ASN A 600 -45.48 -8.46 -11.45
C ASN A 600 -46.58 -7.61 -10.78
N GLU A 601 -46.24 -6.53 -10.07
CA GLU A 601 -47.22 -5.64 -9.42
C GLU A 601 -47.24 -4.21 -9.99
N LEU A 602 -47.00 -4.05 -11.30
CA LEU A 602 -47.23 -2.77 -11.99
C LEU A 602 -47.78 -2.93 -13.42
N SER A 603 -48.53 -4.01 -13.66
CA SER A 603 -49.18 -4.29 -14.95
C SER A 603 -50.67 -4.62 -14.76
N SER A 604 -51.43 -3.74 -14.10
CA SER A 604 -52.89 -3.74 -14.20
C SER A 604 -53.51 -2.43 -13.67
N THR A 605 -53.25 -1.31 -14.33
CA THR A 605 -54.17 -0.17 -14.29
C THR A 605 -54.01 0.66 -15.57
N GLU A 606 -54.78 0.28 -16.59
CA GLU A 606 -54.98 1.08 -17.79
C GLU A 606 -56.39 1.70 -17.71
N ALA A 607 -56.45 3.02 -17.54
CA ALA A 607 -57.59 3.96 -17.68
C ALA A 607 -57.26 5.18 -16.81
N THR A 608 -57.13 6.43 -17.25
CA THR A 608 -57.56 7.17 -18.44
C THR A 608 -56.86 8.54 -18.37
N LEU A 609 -56.16 9.00 -19.40
CA LEU A 609 -55.85 10.43 -19.60
C LEU A 609 -55.85 10.79 -21.11
N PRO A 610 -56.30 12.00 -21.49
CA PRO A 610 -56.52 12.43 -22.89
C PRO A 610 -55.22 12.95 -23.56
N PRO A 611 -55.22 13.26 -24.88
CA PRO A 611 -54.03 13.15 -25.71
C PRO A 611 -53.11 14.37 -25.69
N LEU A 612 -51.83 14.08 -25.96
CA LEU A 612 -50.76 15.00 -26.33
C LEU A 612 -51.13 15.86 -27.55
N ASN A 613 -50.86 17.16 -27.43
CA ASN A 613 -50.75 18.07 -28.56
C ASN A 613 -49.37 18.76 -28.54
N ALA A 614 -48.64 18.55 -29.64
CA ALA A 614 -47.75 19.46 -30.36
C ALA A 614 -46.56 20.18 -29.67
N SER A 615 -45.37 19.80 -30.19
CA SER A 615 -44.35 20.63 -30.85
C SER A 615 -43.33 21.48 -30.06
N LEU A 616 -42.15 21.58 -30.71
CA LEU A 616 -41.00 22.48 -30.51
C LEU A 616 -39.96 21.97 -29.48
N GLY A 617 -38.65 21.93 -29.73
CA GLY A 617 -37.81 22.40 -30.83
C GLY A 617 -36.34 22.25 -30.41
N ILE A 618 -35.53 21.76 -31.34
CA ILE A 618 -34.06 21.78 -31.51
C ILE A 618 -33.28 22.77 -30.60
N ASN A 619 -32.23 22.32 -29.89
CA ASN A 619 -30.85 22.85 -30.08
C ASN A 619 -29.73 22.19 -29.24
N ASN A 620 -28.68 21.81 -29.96
CA ASN A 620 -27.33 21.49 -29.52
C ASN A 620 -26.58 22.75 -29.04
N GLN A 621 -25.91 22.70 -27.89
CA GLN A 621 -24.58 23.28 -27.64
C GLN A 621 -24.01 22.73 -26.30
N PRO A 622 -22.67 22.59 -26.15
CA PRO A 622 -22.00 22.01 -24.99
C PRO A 622 -21.70 23.06 -23.89
N PHE A 623 -21.76 22.63 -22.62
CA PHE A 623 -21.54 23.51 -21.46
C PHE A 623 -20.06 23.64 -21.08
N HIS A 624 -19.60 24.90 -21.08
CA HIS A 624 -18.35 25.39 -20.51
C HIS A 624 -18.38 25.38 -18.97
N PHE A 625 -17.29 24.95 -18.33
CA PHE A 625 -17.02 25.24 -16.91
C PHE A 625 -16.43 26.64 -16.75
N ARG A 626 -17.05 27.44 -15.87
CA ARG A 626 -16.59 28.78 -15.47
C ARG A 626 -15.99 28.68 -14.08
N ASN A 627 -14.75 29.13 -13.94
CA ASN A 627 -14.08 29.42 -12.68
C ASN A 627 -14.74 30.61 -11.99
N GLU A 628 -15.10 30.49 -10.71
CA GLU A 628 -15.22 31.65 -9.82
C GLU A 628 -14.69 31.31 -8.41
N ILE A 629 -13.54 31.96 -8.12
CA ILE A 629 -12.98 32.47 -6.85
C ILE A 629 -12.55 31.46 -5.77
#